data_AF-A0A1V5DUN3-F1
#
_entry.id   AF-A0A1V5DUN3-F1
#
_cell.length_a   1.000
_cell.length_b   1.000
_cell.length_c   1.000
_cell.angle_alpha   90.00
_cell.angle_beta   90.00
_cell.angle_gamma   90.00
#
_symmetry.space_group_name_H-M   'P 1'
#
loop_
_entity.id
_entity.type
_entity.pdbx_description
1 polymer ?
#
loop_
_entity_poly.entity_id
_entity_poly.type
_entity_poly.pdbx_seq_one_letter_code
_entity_poly.pdbx_strand_id
1 'polypeptide(L)'
;MLDHELKKKGIACKDITGYNNEVYTHFEVGLSLIAGDADVGIASAAVARILDLSFQPLVSERFDMILGKNTFFQPAIQAFIETLQSDQFKTRVEKIGNYNFRDAGRILHS
;
A
#
# COMPACT_ATOMS: atom_id res chain seq x y z
N MET A 1 -4.72 6.08 -12.36
CA MET A 1 -5.56 4.93 -11.92
C MET A 1 -6.97 5.36 -11.53
N LEU A 2 -7.14 6.44 -10.75
CA LEU A 2 -8.45 6.99 -10.38
C LEU A 2 -9.37 7.23 -11.59
N ASP A 3 -8.89 7.97 -12.58
CA ASP A 3 -9.68 8.36 -13.76
C ASP A 3 -10.14 7.16 -14.58
N HIS A 4 -9.32 6.11 -14.61
CA HIS A 4 -9.65 4.86 -15.28
C HIS A 4 -10.83 4.16 -14.60
N GLU A 5 -10.84 4.11 -13.26
CA GLU A 5 -11.94 3.51 -12.50
C GLU A 5 -13.20 4.38 -12.49
N LEU A 6 -13.05 5.71 -12.43
CA LEU A 6 -14.19 6.64 -12.59
C LEU A 6 -14.84 6.49 -13.96
N LYS A 7 -14.03 6.41 -15.02
CA LYS A 7 -14.51 6.20 -16.38
C LYS A 7 -15.23 4.86 -16.55
N LYS A 8 -14.72 3.78 -15.96
CA LYS A 8 -15.41 2.47 -15.94
C LYS A 8 -16.78 2.54 -15.26
N LYS A 9 -16.91 3.36 -14.21
CA LYS A 9 -18.15 3.53 -13.44
C LYS A 9 -19.07 4.62 -13.97
N GLY A 10 -18.68 5.34 -15.02
CA GLY A 10 -19.46 6.44 -15.59
C GLY A 10 -19.57 7.68 -14.69
N ILE A 11 -18.68 7.83 -13.71
CA ILE A 11 -18.65 8.96 -12.78
C ILE A 11 -17.81 10.07 -13.40
N ALA A 12 -18.35 11.27 -13.54
CA ALA A 12 -17.58 12.41 -14.04
C ALA A 12 -16.74 13.03 -12.93
N CYS A 13 -15.46 13.31 -13.19
CA CYS A 13 -14.54 13.85 -12.18
C CYS A 13 -15.01 15.19 -11.58
N LYS A 14 -15.76 15.98 -12.37
CA LYS A 14 -16.37 17.24 -11.94
C LYS A 14 -17.42 17.09 -10.82
N ASP A 15 -17.95 15.88 -10.65
CA ASP A 15 -18.95 15.57 -9.63
C ASP A 15 -18.29 15.15 -8.31
N ILE A 16 -16.95 15.19 -8.22
CA ILE A 16 -16.17 14.84 -7.02
C ILE A 16 -15.57 16.11 -6.41
N THR A 17 -16.03 16.46 -5.22
CA THR A 17 -15.47 17.55 -4.41
C THR A 17 -13.99 17.27 -4.13
N GLY A 18 -13.12 18.26 -4.38
CA GLY A 18 -11.68 18.14 -4.12
C GLY A 18 -10.92 17.26 -5.11
N TYR A 19 -11.50 16.88 -6.26
CA TYR A 19 -10.80 16.06 -7.27
C TYR A 19 -9.45 16.64 -7.74
N ASN A 20 -9.33 17.97 -7.77
CA ASN A 20 -8.08 18.65 -8.15
C ASN A 20 -7.14 18.92 -6.95
N ASN A 21 -7.51 18.48 -5.74
CA ASN A 21 -6.68 18.65 -4.56
C ASN A 21 -5.64 17.53 -4.51
N GLU A 22 -4.44 17.84 -4.95
CA GLU A 22 -3.31 16.92 -4.88
C GLU A 22 -2.50 17.13 -3.60
N VAL A 23 -2.14 16.03 -2.95
CA VAL A 23 -1.26 15.99 -1.79
C VAL A 23 -0.11 15.03 -2.04
N TYR A 24 0.96 15.17 -1.29
CA TYR A 24 2.23 14.47 -1.55
C TYR A 24 2.31 13.11 -0.87
N THR A 25 1.46 12.84 0.12
CA THR A 25 1.49 11.58 0.88
C THR A 25 0.10 10.99 1.12
N HIS A 26 0.02 9.67 1.28
CA HIS A 26 -1.22 9.02 1.71
C HIS A 26 -1.73 9.53 3.06
N PHE A 27 -0.82 9.97 3.94
CA PHE A 27 -1.19 10.47 5.26
C PHE A 27 -1.91 11.82 5.15
N GLU A 28 -1.44 12.72 4.28
CA GLU A 28 -2.11 14.00 4.00
C GLU A 28 -3.51 13.79 3.44
N VAL A 29 -3.73 12.78 2.59
CA VAL A 29 -5.09 12.43 2.11
C VAL A 29 -6.01 12.14 3.29
N GLY A 30 -5.56 11.31 4.22
CA GLY A 30 -6.36 10.96 5.40
C GLY A 30 -6.63 12.16 6.32
N LEU A 31 -5.66 13.07 6.46
CA LEU A 31 -5.85 14.31 7.22
C LEU A 31 -6.89 15.23 6.56
N SER A 32 -6.88 15.36 5.23
CA SER A 32 -7.88 16.14 4.49
C SER A 32 -9.30 15.60 4.68
N LEU A 33 -9.46 14.27 4.77
CA LEU A 33 -10.75 13.63 5.07
C LEU A 33 -11.21 13.95 6.50
N ILE A 34 -10.31 13.88 7.49
CA ILE A 34 -10.63 14.21 8.89
C ILE A 34 -11.00 15.70 9.03
N ALA A 35 -10.30 16.58 8.31
CA ALA A 35 -10.55 18.01 8.33
C ALA A 35 -11.87 18.41 7.64
N GLY A 36 -12.44 17.52 6.82
CA GLY A 36 -13.62 17.81 6.00
C GLY A 36 -13.31 18.57 4.70
N ASP A 37 -12.04 18.64 4.30
CA ASP A 37 -11.60 19.29 3.07
C ASP A 37 -11.86 18.41 1.83
N ALA A 38 -12.14 17.12 2.04
CA ALA A 38 -12.49 16.16 1.01
C ALA A 38 -13.45 15.09 1.54
N ASP A 39 -14.28 14.53 0.64
CA ASP A 39 -15.20 13.43 0.96
C ASP A 39 -14.57 12.05 0.75
N VAL A 40 -13.63 11.94 -0.21
CA VAL A 40 -12.95 10.69 -0.60
C VAL A 40 -11.51 10.96 -1.04
N GLY A 41 -10.64 9.96 -0.93
CA GLY A 41 -9.26 10.06 -1.39
C GLY A 41 -8.58 8.70 -1.55
N ILE A 42 -7.47 8.67 -2.29
CA ILE A 42 -6.68 7.44 -2.51
C ILE A 42 -5.57 7.36 -1.47
N ALA A 43 -5.68 6.37 -0.58
CA ALA A 43 -4.69 6.10 0.46
C ALA A 43 -4.37 4.61 0.58
N SER A 44 -3.28 4.27 1.24
CA SER A 44 -2.98 2.89 1.61
C SER A 44 -3.91 2.43 2.74
N ALA A 45 -4.18 1.12 2.81
CA ALA A 45 -5.01 0.53 3.85
C ALA A 45 -4.46 0.77 5.27
N ALA A 46 -3.13 0.92 5.43
CA ALA A 46 -2.53 1.26 6.71
C ALA A 46 -2.93 2.66 7.19
N VAL A 47 -2.92 3.66 6.31
CA VAL A 47 -3.29 5.03 6.70
C VAL A 47 -4.75 5.07 7.13
N ALA A 48 -5.64 4.46 6.36
CA ALA A 48 -7.06 4.40 6.72
C ALA A 48 -7.26 3.77 8.12
N ARG A 49 -6.53 2.69 8.44
CA ARG A 49 -6.58 2.07 9.77
C ARG A 49 -6.00 2.96 10.87
N ILE A 50 -4.87 3.63 10.64
CA ILE A 50 -4.23 4.51 11.62
C ILE A 50 -5.15 5.69 11.98
N LEU A 51 -5.91 6.17 11.00
CA LEU A 51 -6.79 7.33 11.12
C LEU A 51 -8.26 6.96 11.38
N ASP A 52 -8.56 5.68 11.59
CA ASP A 52 -9.91 5.14 11.80
C ASP A 52 -10.94 5.53 10.71
N LEU A 53 -10.47 5.55 9.46
CA LEU A 53 -11.27 5.86 8.28
C LEU A 53 -11.80 4.59 7.62
N SER A 54 -13.00 4.70 7.04
CA SER A 54 -13.55 3.64 6.18
C SER A 54 -12.69 3.43 4.95
N PHE A 55 -12.39 2.17 4.61
CA PHE A 55 -11.52 1.81 3.48
C PHE A 55 -12.22 0.88 2.50
N GLN A 56 -12.24 1.28 1.22
CA GLN A 56 -12.71 0.46 0.11
C GLN A 56 -11.50 0.02 -0.74
N PRO A 57 -11.15 -1.28 -0.80
CA PRO A 57 -10.07 -1.76 -1.65
C PRO A 57 -10.34 -1.48 -3.13
N LEU A 58 -9.39 -0.83 -3.81
CA LEU A 58 -9.44 -0.56 -5.26
C LEU A 58 -8.44 -1.42 -6.04
N VAL A 59 -7.21 -1.49 -5.55
CA VAL A 59 -6.11 -2.23 -6.18
C VAL A 59 -5.20 -2.80 -5.11
N SER A 60 -4.62 -3.96 -5.38
CA SER A 60 -3.54 -4.53 -4.58
C SER A 60 -2.21 -4.04 -5.12
N GLU A 61 -1.48 -3.29 -4.32
CA GLU A 61 -0.12 -2.87 -4.64
C GLU A 61 0.88 -3.91 -4.12
N ARG A 62 1.88 -4.22 -4.94
CA ARG A 62 2.97 -5.13 -4.60
C ARG A 62 4.29 -4.37 -4.64
N PHE A 63 5.07 -4.51 -3.59
CA PHE A 63 6.42 -3.95 -3.50
C PHE A 63 7.46 -5.04 -3.67
N ASP A 64 8.42 -4.80 -4.55
CA ASP A 64 9.60 -5.65 -4.72
C ASP A 64 10.85 -4.90 -4.22
N MET A 65 11.77 -5.61 -3.58
CA MET A 65 13.04 -5.04 -3.10
C MET A 65 14.14 -5.31 -4.12
N ILE A 66 14.84 -4.25 -4.55
CA ILE A 66 15.97 -4.34 -5.47
C ILE A 66 17.26 -4.36 -4.67
N LEU A 67 18.11 -5.35 -4.92
CA LEU A 67 19.42 -5.50 -4.28
C LEU A 67 20.52 -5.61 -5.33
N GLY A 68 21.64 -4.96 -5.07
CA GLY A 68 22.87 -5.22 -5.82
C GLY A 68 23.41 -6.62 -5.51
N LYS A 69 24.05 -7.26 -6.48
CA LYS A 69 24.57 -8.64 -6.34
C LYS A 69 25.50 -8.82 -5.14
N ASN A 70 26.40 -7.87 -4.92
CA ASN A 70 27.33 -7.92 -3.78
C ASN A 70 26.62 -7.77 -2.44
N THR A 71 25.54 -6.98 -2.39
CA THR A 71 24.70 -6.81 -1.20
C THR A 71 23.89 -8.06 -0.90
N PHE A 72 23.37 -8.72 -1.93
CA PHE A 72 22.60 -9.95 -1.79
C PHE A 72 23.38 -11.02 -1.00
N PHE A 73 24.66 -11.23 -1.31
CA PHE A 73 25.48 -12.24 -0.63
C PHE A 73 25.93 -11.86 0.79
N GLN A 74 25.59 -10.68 1.30
CA GLN A 74 25.94 -10.32 2.67
C GLN A 74 25.17 -11.19 3.66
N PRO A 75 25.81 -11.74 4.71
CA PRO A 75 25.14 -12.61 5.68
C PRO A 75 23.89 -11.98 6.32
N ALA A 76 23.92 -10.68 6.59
CA ALA A 76 22.78 -9.96 7.15
C ALA A 76 21.57 -9.93 6.19
N ILE A 77 21.81 -9.81 4.88
CA ILE A 77 20.77 -9.79 3.86
C ILE A 77 20.19 -11.19 3.66
N GLN A 78 21.03 -12.22 3.68
CA GLN A 78 20.55 -13.61 3.65
C GLN A 78 19.67 -13.92 4.86
N ALA A 79 20.12 -13.57 6.07
CA ALA A 79 19.32 -13.75 7.30
C ALA A 79 17.99 -12.96 7.25
N PHE A 80 17.99 -11.75 6.68
CA PHE A 80 16.77 -10.98 6.46
C PHE A 80 15.79 -11.68 5.52
N ILE A 81 16.27 -12.17 4.38
CA ILE A 81 15.44 -12.91 3.40
C ILE A 81 14.89 -14.20 4.03
N GLU A 82 15.73 -14.96 4.72
CA GLU A 82 15.32 -16.18 5.45
C GLU A 82 14.23 -15.86 6.50
N THR A 83 14.38 -14.75 7.23
CA THR A 83 13.39 -14.30 8.20
C THR A 83 12.04 -14.02 7.55
N LEU A 84 12.03 -13.31 6.40
CA LEU A 84 10.80 -13.03 5.64
C LEU A 84 10.10 -14.30 5.16
N GLN A 85 10.86 -15.36 4.86
CA GLN A 85 10.34 -16.64 4.39
C GLN A 85 9.86 -17.55 5.54
N SER A 86 10.27 -17.29 6.78
CA SER A 86 9.95 -18.11 7.94
C SER A 86 8.45 -18.14 8.28
N ASP A 87 7.97 -19.29 8.75
CA ASP A 87 6.57 -19.44 9.18
C ASP A 87 6.24 -18.56 10.38
N GLN A 88 7.21 -18.39 11.29
CA GLN A 88 7.05 -17.50 12.45
C GLN A 88 6.76 -16.05 12.01
N PHE A 89 7.48 -15.55 10.99
CA PHE A 89 7.23 -14.22 10.44
C PHE A 89 5.84 -14.16 9.81
N LYS A 90 5.51 -15.12 8.92
CA LYS A 90 4.21 -15.19 8.22
C LYS A 90 3.03 -15.18 9.20
N THR A 91 3.04 -16.04 10.21
CA THR A 91 1.98 -16.09 11.24
C THR A 91 1.87 -14.80 12.05
N ARG A 92 2.98 -14.08 12.26
CA ARG A 92 2.96 -12.79 12.96
C ARG A 92 2.34 -11.70 12.10
N VAL A 93 2.68 -11.65 10.81
CA VAL A 93 2.24 -10.59 9.89
C VAL A 93 0.85 -10.84 9.30
N GLU A 94 0.35 -12.07 9.26
CA GLU A 94 -1.04 -12.38 8.90
C GLU A 94 -2.07 -11.66 9.80
N LYS A 95 -1.69 -11.35 11.04
CA LYS A 95 -2.50 -10.55 11.97
C LYS A 95 -2.59 -9.08 11.55
N ILE A 96 -1.66 -8.61 10.71
CA ILE A 96 -1.69 -7.30 10.08
C ILE A 96 -2.64 -7.40 8.89
N GLY A 97 -3.95 -7.34 9.16
CA GLY A 97 -4.98 -7.37 8.12
C GLY A 97 -4.74 -6.35 7.02
N ASN A 98 -5.28 -6.63 5.83
CA ASN A 98 -5.12 -5.85 4.59
C ASN A 98 -3.72 -5.86 3.96
N TYR A 99 -2.79 -6.69 4.46
CA TYR A 99 -1.50 -6.95 3.84
C TYR A 99 -1.36 -8.42 3.44
N ASN A 100 -0.75 -8.66 2.28
CA ASN A 100 -0.47 -10.01 1.78
C ASN A 100 1.04 -10.24 1.75
N PHE A 101 1.51 -11.18 2.55
CA PHE A 101 2.93 -11.54 2.67
C PHE A 101 3.27 -12.89 2.02
N ARG A 102 2.38 -13.43 1.18
CA ARG A 102 2.55 -14.75 0.55
C ARG A 102 3.87 -14.92 -0.19
N ASP A 103 4.31 -13.88 -0.89
CA ASP A 103 5.55 -13.87 -1.68
C ASP A 103 6.71 -13.15 -0.95
N ALA A 104 6.59 -12.89 0.36
CA ALA A 104 7.63 -12.20 1.12
C ALA A 104 8.96 -12.98 1.07
N GLY A 105 10.04 -12.27 0.73
CA GLY A 105 11.37 -12.87 0.58
C GLY A 105 11.55 -13.72 -0.69
N ARG A 106 10.57 -13.79 -1.59
CA ARG A 106 10.72 -14.53 -2.86
C ARG A 106 11.71 -13.85 -3.79
N ILE A 107 12.71 -14.60 -4.25
CA ILE A 107 13.66 -14.14 -5.28
C ILE A 107 12.98 -14.28 -6.64
N LEU A 108 12.89 -13.17 -7.40
CA LEU A 108 12.24 -13.13 -8.72
C LEU A 108 13.25 -13.26 -9.86
N HIS A 109 14.40 -12.61 -9.70
CA HIS A 109 15.49 -12.55 -10.66
C HIS A 109 16.83 -12.65 -9.91
N SER A 110 17.81 -13.35 -10.48
CA SER A 110 19.13 -13.61 -9.89
C SER A 110 20.23 -13.66 -10.94
#